data_AF-A0A3M1V359-F1
#
_entry.id   AF-A0A3M1V359-F1
#
_cell.length_a   1.000
_cell.length_b   1.000
_cell.length_c   1.000
_cell.angle_alpha   90.00
_cell.angle_beta   90.00
_cell.angle_gamma   90.00
#
_symmetry.space_group_name_H-M   'P 1'
#
loop_
_entity.id
_entity.type
_entity.pdbx_description
1 polymer ?
#
loop_
_entity_poly.entity_id
_entity_poly.type
_entity_poly.pdbx_seq_one_letter_code
_entity_poly.pdbx_strand_id
1 'polypeptide(L)'
;ALADAGKEVVLSSLALIEAESDLKYLRRLCGNGRFMVEANDMAAVQLLAGKTPFVAGPFVNIYNGATLRKLAGLGMHRWVMPVELSRETLSQLQAERPSGVETEVFAFGRLPLALSARCFTARAHNLPKDDCQFRCLDYPDGMLLSTQEDSRFLNLNGIQTQSAQTHVLLHELDHLRTLGVDRLRISPQSRHTVEIVQAFADVLQARRDGADALHEVNDYLPCGPCDGYWQGQAGLSWSVG
;
A
#
# COMPACT_ATOMS: atom_id res chain seq x y z
N ALA A 1 -22.71 6.96 -0.07
CA ALA A 1 -22.10 7.31 1.23
C ALA A 1 -20.75 8.00 1.08
N LEU A 2 -19.66 7.34 0.64
CA LEU A 2 -18.32 7.98 0.56
C LEU A 2 -18.22 9.08 -0.52
N ALA A 3 -18.63 8.78 -1.76
CA ALA A 3 -18.63 9.76 -2.85
C ALA A 3 -19.56 10.95 -2.55
N ASP A 4 -20.74 10.68 -1.97
CA ASP A 4 -21.70 11.71 -1.58
C ASP A 4 -21.17 12.61 -0.43
N ALA A 5 -20.19 12.12 0.34
CA ALA A 5 -19.47 12.88 1.34
C ALA A 5 -18.23 13.62 0.77
N GLY A 6 -18.12 13.73 -0.55
CA GLY A 6 -17.04 14.46 -1.23
C GLY A 6 -15.70 13.75 -1.26
N LYS A 7 -15.66 12.43 -1.03
CA LYS A 7 -14.43 11.64 -1.12
C LYS A 7 -14.24 11.07 -2.52
N GLU A 8 -13.02 11.14 -3.03
CA GLU A 8 -12.61 10.40 -4.22
C GLU A 8 -12.65 8.90 -3.90
N VAL A 9 -13.42 8.12 -4.67
CA VAL A 9 -13.55 6.68 -4.50
C VAL A 9 -12.83 5.98 -5.64
N VAL A 10 -11.84 5.14 -5.28
CA VAL A 10 -11.09 4.30 -6.21
C VAL A 10 -11.35 2.84 -5.85
N LEU A 11 -11.68 2.01 -6.84
CA LEU A 11 -11.89 0.57 -6.65
C LEU A 11 -10.59 -0.18 -6.92
N SER A 12 -10.09 -0.90 -5.92
CA SER A 12 -8.87 -1.70 -6.05
C SER A 12 -9.15 -3.05 -6.70
N SER A 13 -8.37 -3.39 -7.73
CA SER A 13 -8.45 -4.67 -8.43
C SER A 13 -7.62 -5.75 -7.73
N LEU A 14 -7.87 -7.01 -8.10
CA LEU A 14 -7.06 -8.14 -7.62
C LEU A 14 -5.61 -7.99 -8.11
N ALA A 15 -4.66 -8.25 -7.22
CA ALA A 15 -3.23 -8.26 -7.54
C ALA A 15 -2.75 -9.60 -8.11
N LEU A 16 -3.56 -10.65 -8.00
CA LEU A 16 -3.28 -11.96 -8.53
C LEU A 16 -4.55 -12.55 -9.14
N ILE A 17 -4.47 -12.96 -10.40
CA ILE A 17 -5.58 -13.50 -11.18
C ILE A 17 -5.24 -14.96 -11.49
N GLU A 18 -6.04 -15.88 -10.96
CA GLU A 18 -5.74 -17.32 -11.03
C GLU A 18 -6.81 -18.10 -11.78
N ALA A 19 -8.03 -17.59 -11.83
CA ALA A 19 -9.17 -18.26 -12.43
C ALA A 19 -9.94 -17.39 -13.44
N GLU A 20 -10.75 -18.03 -14.28
CA GLU A 20 -11.63 -17.34 -15.22
C GLU A 20 -12.67 -16.46 -14.50
N SER A 21 -13.10 -16.87 -13.31
CA SER A 21 -13.96 -16.06 -12.43
C SER A 21 -13.32 -14.72 -12.08
N ASP A 22 -12.02 -14.70 -11.82
CA ASP A 22 -11.26 -13.49 -11.48
C ASP A 22 -11.22 -12.55 -12.68
N LEU A 23 -10.99 -13.09 -13.89
CA LEU A 23 -11.02 -12.31 -15.13
C LEU A 23 -12.42 -11.73 -15.41
N LYS A 24 -13.49 -12.49 -15.17
CA LYS A 24 -14.87 -12.01 -15.30
C LYS A 24 -15.15 -10.87 -14.31
N TYR A 25 -14.73 -11.03 -13.06
CA TYR A 25 -14.83 -9.98 -12.04
C TYR A 25 -14.04 -8.74 -12.44
N LEU A 26 -12.79 -8.90 -12.89
CA LEU A 26 -11.93 -7.79 -13.30
C LEU A 26 -12.51 -7.00 -14.46
N ARG A 27 -13.06 -7.66 -15.49
CA ARG A 27 -13.73 -6.97 -16.61
C ARG A 27 -14.93 -6.14 -16.13
N ARG A 28 -15.74 -6.68 -15.22
CA ARG A 28 -16.85 -5.95 -14.62
C ARG A 28 -16.36 -4.76 -13.80
N LEU A 29 -15.30 -4.94 -13.02
CA LEU A 29 -14.70 -3.89 -12.20
C LEU A 29 -14.15 -2.76 -13.07
N CYS A 30 -13.36 -3.07 -14.10
CA CYS A 30 -12.81 -2.08 -15.04
C CYS A 30 -13.89 -1.41 -15.90
N GLY A 31 -14.99 -2.13 -16.19
CA GLY A 31 -16.13 -1.61 -16.94
C GLY A 31 -17.19 -0.89 -16.11
N ASN A 32 -16.90 -0.55 -14.84
CA ASN A 32 -17.93 -0.02 -13.92
C ASN A 32 -18.45 1.38 -14.31
N GLY A 33 -17.70 2.14 -15.13
CA GLY A 33 -18.12 3.42 -15.71
C GLY A 33 -18.33 4.58 -14.73
N ARG A 34 -18.06 4.39 -13.44
CA ARG A 34 -18.36 5.37 -12.38
C ARG A 34 -17.14 5.76 -11.54
N PHE A 35 -16.35 4.77 -11.13
CA PHE A 35 -15.23 4.93 -10.23
C PHE A 35 -13.92 4.59 -10.96
N MET A 36 -12.88 5.38 -10.67
CA MET A 36 -11.53 5.06 -11.10
C MET A 36 -11.10 3.72 -10.49
N VAL A 37 -10.27 2.97 -11.22
CA VAL A 37 -9.77 1.67 -10.78
C VAL A 37 -8.29 1.78 -10.46
N GLU A 38 -7.90 1.19 -9.34
CA GLU A 38 -6.49 0.87 -9.05
C GLU A 38 -6.17 -0.49 -9.64
N ALA A 39 -5.36 -0.49 -10.69
CA ALA A 39 -4.83 -1.66 -11.37
C ALA A 39 -3.68 -2.25 -10.55
N ASN A 40 -3.82 -3.49 -10.09
CA ASN A 40 -2.81 -4.21 -9.33
C ASN A 40 -2.15 -5.36 -10.12
N ASP A 41 -2.51 -5.51 -11.40
CA ASP A 41 -1.90 -6.43 -12.37
C ASP A 41 -1.97 -5.79 -13.76
N MET A 42 -1.04 -6.14 -14.65
CA MET A 42 -1.02 -5.75 -16.05
C MET A 42 -2.29 -6.14 -16.83
N ALA A 43 -3.03 -7.17 -16.44
CA ALA A 43 -4.34 -7.46 -17.03
C ALA A 43 -5.35 -6.33 -16.79
N ALA A 44 -5.34 -5.74 -15.59
CA ALA A 44 -6.19 -4.59 -15.26
C ALA A 44 -5.74 -3.35 -16.05
N VAL A 45 -4.42 -3.12 -16.12
CA VAL A 45 -3.83 -2.05 -16.95
C VAL A 45 -4.29 -2.19 -18.41
N GLN A 46 -4.21 -3.39 -19.00
CA GLN A 46 -4.60 -3.62 -20.38
C GLN A 46 -6.09 -3.35 -20.63
N LEU A 47 -6.96 -3.67 -19.66
CA LEU A 47 -8.39 -3.42 -19.79
C LEU A 47 -8.74 -1.93 -19.77
N LEU A 48 -7.99 -1.13 -18.99
CA LEU A 48 -8.22 0.31 -18.77
C LEU A 48 -7.47 1.20 -19.78
N ALA A 49 -6.33 0.72 -20.29
CA ALA A 49 -5.42 1.47 -21.14
C ALA A 49 -6.12 2.14 -22.34
N GLY A 50 -5.92 3.44 -22.49
CA GLY A 50 -6.50 4.26 -23.55
C GLY A 50 -8.03 4.44 -23.49
N LYS A 51 -8.70 3.91 -22.45
CA LYS A 51 -10.17 4.00 -22.30
C LYS A 51 -10.57 4.91 -21.16
N THR A 52 -9.98 4.73 -19.99
CA THR A 52 -10.29 5.49 -18.78
C THR A 52 -9.04 5.70 -17.93
N PRO A 53 -8.90 6.86 -17.25
CA PRO A 53 -7.84 7.06 -16.28
C PRO A 53 -7.82 5.97 -15.20
N PHE A 54 -6.62 5.61 -14.74
CA PHE A 54 -6.44 4.59 -13.71
C PHE A 54 -5.29 4.90 -12.76
N VAL A 55 -5.34 4.29 -11.57
CA VAL A 55 -4.20 4.27 -10.64
C VAL A 55 -3.40 2.99 -10.89
N ALA A 56 -2.08 3.09 -11.09
CA ALA A 56 -1.21 1.93 -11.02
C ALA A 56 -0.90 1.65 -9.55
N GLY A 57 -1.48 0.59 -9.00
CA GLY A 57 -1.26 0.17 -7.63
C GLY A 57 0.16 -0.37 -7.41
N PRO A 58 0.54 -0.62 -6.14
CA PRO A 58 1.92 -0.94 -5.78
C PRO A 58 2.40 -2.25 -6.40
N PHE A 59 1.50 -3.19 -6.71
CA PHE A 59 1.83 -4.50 -7.29
C PHE A 59 2.12 -4.48 -8.80
N VAL A 60 1.96 -3.32 -9.47
CA VAL A 60 2.42 -3.13 -10.86
C VAL A 60 3.93 -2.95 -10.94
N ASN A 61 4.62 -2.71 -9.81
CA ASN A 61 6.07 -2.75 -9.67
C ASN A 61 6.81 -1.76 -10.60
N ILE A 62 6.47 -0.47 -10.49
CA ILE A 62 7.11 0.61 -11.28
C ILE A 62 8.43 1.03 -10.60
N TYR A 63 9.56 0.53 -11.10
CA TYR A 63 10.90 0.79 -10.54
C TYR A 63 11.78 1.75 -11.33
N ASN A 64 11.33 2.24 -12.49
CA ASN A 64 12.12 3.11 -13.35
C ASN A 64 11.24 4.09 -14.13
N GLY A 65 11.82 5.23 -14.51
CA GLY A 65 11.08 6.28 -15.21
C GLY A 65 10.62 5.89 -16.62
N ALA A 66 11.29 4.93 -17.27
CA ALA A 66 10.83 4.40 -18.56
C ALA A 66 9.47 3.70 -18.45
N THR A 67 9.28 2.89 -17.42
CA THR A 67 8.00 2.23 -17.12
C THR A 67 6.95 3.25 -16.71
N LEU A 68 7.32 4.22 -15.88
CA LEU A 68 6.44 5.31 -15.45
C LEU A 68 5.89 6.11 -16.66
N ARG A 69 6.77 6.52 -17.58
CA ARG A 69 6.39 7.19 -18.85
C ARG A 69 5.49 6.31 -19.73
N LYS A 70 5.83 5.03 -19.86
CA LYS A 70 5.04 4.08 -20.66
C LYS A 70 3.61 3.96 -20.13
N LEU A 71 3.43 3.78 -18.82
CA LEU A 71 2.11 3.63 -18.21
C LEU A 71 1.33 4.95 -18.23
N ALA A 72 1.99 6.09 -18.05
CA ALA A 72 1.36 7.40 -18.24
C ALA A 72 0.80 7.55 -19.67
N GLY A 73 1.56 7.13 -20.69
CA GLY A 73 1.10 7.09 -22.09
C GLY A 73 -0.09 6.17 -22.34
N LEU A 74 -0.36 5.22 -21.44
CA LEU A 74 -1.55 4.35 -21.48
C LEU A 74 -2.75 4.92 -20.72
N GLY A 75 -2.63 6.09 -20.08
CA GLY A 75 -3.70 6.72 -19.31
C GLY A 75 -3.60 6.53 -17.79
N MET A 76 -2.43 6.12 -17.27
CA MET A 76 -2.20 6.12 -15.83
C MET A 76 -2.22 7.56 -15.30
N HIS A 77 -3.09 7.82 -14.33
CA HIS A 77 -3.25 9.12 -13.67
C HIS A 77 -2.43 9.23 -12.38
N ARG A 78 -2.31 8.12 -11.65
CA ARG A 78 -1.56 8.06 -10.40
C ARG A 78 -0.75 6.77 -10.36
N TRP A 79 0.44 6.82 -9.78
CA TRP A 79 1.18 5.62 -9.43
C TRP A 79 1.40 5.55 -7.92
N VAL A 80 1.35 4.34 -7.40
CA VAL A 80 1.73 4.04 -6.03
C VAL A 80 3.16 3.53 -6.06
N MET A 81 4.04 4.22 -5.32
CA MET A 81 5.44 3.82 -5.21
C MET A 81 5.55 2.42 -4.60
N PRO A 82 6.33 1.49 -5.19
CA PRO A 82 6.65 0.21 -4.57
C PRO A 82 7.34 0.41 -3.21
N VAL A 83 6.96 -0.39 -2.21
CA VAL A 83 7.30 -0.18 -0.80
C VAL A 83 8.77 -0.47 -0.46
N GLU A 84 9.47 -1.16 -1.34
CA GLU A 84 10.88 -1.53 -1.24
C GLU A 84 11.83 -0.45 -1.79
N LEU A 85 11.30 0.60 -2.43
CA LEU A 85 12.11 1.69 -2.97
C LEU A 85 12.45 2.71 -1.89
N SER A 86 13.65 3.31 -1.98
CA SER A 86 14.08 4.37 -1.08
C SER A 86 13.64 5.75 -1.54
N ARG A 87 13.75 6.73 -0.63
CA ARG A 87 13.52 8.15 -0.93
C ARG A 87 14.47 8.69 -2.00
N GLU A 88 15.70 8.19 -2.07
CA GLU A 88 16.67 8.56 -3.12
C GLU A 88 16.20 8.04 -4.48
N THR A 89 15.70 6.80 -4.55
CA THR A 89 15.09 6.28 -5.79
C THR A 89 13.83 7.06 -6.16
N LEU A 90 12.98 7.41 -5.18
CA LEU A 90 11.81 8.25 -5.44
C LEU A 90 12.21 9.61 -6.03
N SER A 91 13.23 10.27 -5.47
CA SER A 91 13.74 11.55 -5.97
C SER A 91 14.13 11.48 -7.46
N GLN A 92 14.82 10.40 -7.86
CA GLN A 92 15.16 10.15 -9.27
C GLN A 92 13.90 9.94 -10.14
N LEU A 93 12.95 9.14 -9.67
CA LEU A 93 11.70 8.90 -10.39
C LEU A 93 10.83 10.16 -10.52
N GLN A 94 10.82 11.01 -9.50
CA GLN A 94 10.10 12.28 -9.52
C GLN A 94 10.68 13.25 -10.57
N ALA A 95 12.00 13.24 -10.78
CA ALA A 95 12.64 14.02 -11.84
C ALA A 95 12.22 13.57 -13.25
N GLU A 96 11.83 12.30 -13.40
CA GLU A 96 11.35 11.70 -14.65
C GLU A 96 9.82 11.61 -14.73
N ARG A 97 9.10 12.09 -13.71
CA ARG A 97 7.64 11.96 -13.61
C ARG A 97 6.94 12.73 -14.73
N PRO A 98 6.09 12.07 -15.54
CA PRO A 98 5.28 12.76 -16.54
C PRO A 98 4.36 13.81 -15.90
N SER A 99 4.19 14.95 -16.58
CA SER A 99 3.29 16.01 -16.12
C SER A 99 1.86 15.49 -15.94
N GLY A 100 1.20 15.90 -14.84
CA GLY A 100 -0.17 15.51 -14.52
C GLY A 100 -0.33 14.12 -13.88
N VAL A 101 0.76 13.36 -13.71
CA VAL A 101 0.73 12.09 -12.97
C VAL A 101 0.94 12.36 -11.48
N GLU A 102 0.03 11.88 -10.63
CA GLU A 102 0.15 11.95 -9.17
C GLU A 102 1.08 10.83 -8.65
N THR A 103 1.86 11.15 -7.62
CA THR A 103 2.69 10.19 -6.87
C THR A 103 2.05 9.90 -5.51
N GLU A 104 1.79 8.63 -5.23
CA GLU A 104 1.28 8.16 -3.94
C GLU A 104 2.32 7.29 -3.23
N VAL A 105 2.54 7.56 -1.93
CA VAL A 105 3.50 6.81 -1.09
C VAL A 105 2.78 6.11 0.05
N PHE A 106 3.13 4.84 0.29
CA PHE A 106 2.69 4.09 1.46
C PHE A 106 3.36 4.65 2.70
N ALA A 107 2.61 5.41 3.50
CA ALA A 107 3.14 6.18 4.63
C ALA A 107 2.89 5.52 5.98
N PHE A 108 1.90 4.63 6.07
CA PHE A 108 1.56 3.92 7.30
C PHE A 108 1.02 2.51 7.07
N GLY A 109 1.49 1.54 7.85
CA GLY A 109 0.91 0.21 7.97
C GLY A 109 1.92 -0.92 7.79
N ARG A 110 1.48 -2.16 7.86
CA ARG A 110 2.34 -3.32 7.55
C ARG A 110 2.61 -3.35 6.04
N LEU A 111 3.88 -3.44 5.67
CA LEU A 111 4.31 -3.43 4.27
C LEU A 111 3.81 -4.70 3.55
N PRO A 112 3.12 -4.61 2.41
CA PRO A 112 2.74 -5.76 1.60
C PRO A 112 3.95 -6.29 0.80
N LEU A 113 4.72 -7.20 1.38
CA LEU A 113 6.03 -7.62 0.83
C LEU A 113 5.91 -8.65 -0.30
N ALA A 114 4.94 -9.56 -0.24
CA ALA A 114 4.78 -10.61 -1.24
C ALA A 114 3.34 -11.12 -1.32
N LEU A 115 3.02 -11.72 -2.47
CA LEU A 115 1.76 -12.41 -2.76
C LEU A 115 2.02 -13.89 -3.03
N SER A 116 1.07 -14.74 -2.64
CA SER A 116 1.08 -16.16 -2.97
C SER A 116 -0.24 -16.59 -3.62
N ALA A 117 -0.18 -17.50 -4.58
CA ALA A 117 -1.37 -18.18 -5.11
C ALA A 117 -2.11 -18.98 -4.02
N ARG A 118 -1.40 -19.36 -2.94
CA ARG A 118 -1.97 -20.05 -1.79
C ARG A 118 -2.31 -19.06 -0.69
N CYS A 119 -3.49 -19.22 -0.08
CA CYS A 119 -3.86 -18.47 1.12
C CYS A 119 -3.17 -19.10 2.35
N PHE A 120 -2.23 -18.37 2.94
CA PHE A 120 -1.49 -18.84 4.11
C PHE A 120 -2.38 -18.98 5.36
N THR A 121 -3.35 -18.08 5.54
CA THR A 121 -4.33 -18.19 6.62
C THR A 121 -5.16 -19.48 6.48
N ALA A 122 -5.72 -19.76 5.29
CA ALA A 122 -6.46 -21.00 5.06
C ALA A 122 -5.57 -22.23 5.31
N ARG A 123 -4.33 -22.20 4.80
CA ARG A 123 -3.36 -23.28 5.00
C ARG A 123 -3.05 -23.54 6.47
N ALA A 124 -2.91 -22.50 7.29
CA ALA A 124 -2.65 -22.62 8.73
C ALA A 124 -3.80 -23.32 9.47
N HIS A 125 -5.03 -23.21 8.96
CA HIS A 125 -6.21 -23.93 9.46
C HIS A 125 -6.47 -25.26 8.74
N ASN A 126 -5.56 -25.72 7.87
CA ASN A 126 -5.73 -26.90 7.03
C ASN A 126 -7.00 -26.85 6.15
N LEU A 127 -7.38 -25.64 5.71
CA LEU A 127 -8.50 -25.43 4.78
C LEU A 127 -7.98 -25.18 3.35
N PRO A 128 -8.74 -25.60 2.32
CA PRO A 128 -8.51 -25.15 0.96
C PRO A 128 -8.85 -23.66 0.82
N LYS A 129 -8.24 -22.97 -0.15
CA LYS A 129 -8.45 -21.53 -0.40
C LYS A 129 -9.91 -21.22 -0.76
N ASP A 130 -10.51 -22.02 -1.62
CA ASP A 130 -11.86 -21.79 -2.15
C ASP A 130 -12.96 -22.00 -1.10
N ASP A 131 -12.66 -22.74 -0.03
CA ASP A 131 -13.52 -22.92 1.15
C ASP A 131 -12.76 -22.52 2.42
N CYS A 132 -12.12 -21.34 2.38
CA CYS A 132 -11.32 -20.84 3.51
C CYS A 132 -12.16 -20.38 4.70
N GLN A 133 -13.50 -20.44 4.63
CA GLN A 133 -14.44 -20.06 5.69
C GLN A 133 -14.22 -18.64 6.25
N PHE A 134 -13.62 -17.74 5.46
CA PHE A 134 -13.27 -16.38 5.88
C PHE A 134 -12.42 -16.32 7.15
N ARG A 135 -11.53 -17.31 7.38
CA ARG A 135 -10.66 -17.38 8.57
C ARG A 135 -9.82 -16.14 8.84
N CYS A 136 -9.54 -15.32 7.83
CA CYS A 136 -8.86 -14.05 8.02
C CYS A 136 -9.61 -13.09 8.96
N LEU A 137 -10.93 -13.21 9.11
CA LEU A 137 -11.71 -12.39 10.05
C LEU A 137 -11.38 -12.68 11.52
N ASP A 138 -10.86 -13.89 11.83
CA ASP A 138 -10.38 -14.25 13.18
C ASP A 138 -9.07 -13.52 13.53
N TYR A 139 -8.39 -12.91 12.53
CA TYR A 139 -7.11 -12.23 12.65
C TYR A 139 -7.20 -10.82 12.06
N PRO A 140 -7.83 -9.87 12.77
CA PRO A 140 -8.14 -8.55 12.20
C PRO A 140 -6.89 -7.73 11.82
N ASP A 141 -5.72 -8.04 12.40
CA ASP A 141 -4.42 -7.46 12.03
C ASP A 141 -3.45 -8.47 11.36
N GLY A 142 -3.96 -9.65 10.97
CA GLY A 142 -3.20 -10.77 10.41
C GLY A 142 -2.56 -11.69 11.45
N MET A 143 -1.95 -12.77 10.97
CA MET A 143 -1.28 -13.79 11.79
C MET A 143 0.21 -13.50 11.89
N LEU A 144 0.67 -13.08 13.07
CA LEU A 144 2.08 -12.82 13.33
C LEU A 144 2.90 -14.11 13.30
N LEU A 145 4.05 -14.06 12.63
CA LEU A 145 5.04 -15.14 12.55
C LEU A 145 6.33 -14.74 13.29
N SER A 146 6.83 -15.67 14.09
CA SER A 146 8.14 -15.59 14.74
C SER A 146 9.15 -16.52 14.07
N THR A 147 10.44 -16.16 14.15
CA THR A 147 11.54 -17.07 13.83
C THR A 147 11.65 -18.19 14.88
N GLN A 148 12.52 -19.18 14.65
CA GLN A 148 12.83 -20.21 15.65
C GLN A 148 13.49 -19.63 16.92
N GLU A 149 14.09 -18.44 16.80
CA GLU A 149 14.69 -17.66 17.88
C GLU A 149 13.69 -16.67 18.50
N ASP A 150 12.39 -16.90 18.28
CA ASP A 150 11.25 -16.12 18.79
C ASP A 150 11.27 -14.62 18.43
N SER A 151 11.93 -14.28 17.32
CA SER A 151 11.95 -12.91 16.81
C SER A 151 10.77 -12.68 15.87
N ARG A 152 9.97 -11.65 16.11
CA ARG A 152 8.85 -11.26 15.25
C ARG A 152 9.38 -10.87 13.87
N PHE A 153 8.91 -11.53 12.83
CA PHE A 153 9.52 -11.41 11.50
C PHE A 153 8.52 -10.98 10.42
N LEU A 154 7.43 -11.72 10.27
CA LEU A 154 6.44 -11.49 9.21
C LEU A 154 5.02 -11.55 9.77
N ASN A 155 4.06 -11.09 8.98
CA ASN A 155 2.63 -11.18 9.27
C ASN A 155 1.90 -11.74 8.05
N LEU A 156 0.98 -12.69 8.26
CA LEU A 156 0.20 -13.28 7.18
C LEU A 156 -1.20 -12.68 7.16
N ASN A 157 -1.64 -12.20 5.99
CA ASN A 157 -3.01 -11.74 5.78
C ASN A 157 -3.56 -12.35 4.49
N GLY A 158 -4.22 -13.50 4.62
CA GLY A 158 -4.72 -14.24 3.47
C GLY A 158 -3.60 -14.72 2.56
N ILE A 159 -3.52 -14.14 1.36
CA ILE A 159 -2.46 -14.41 0.37
C ILE A 159 -1.22 -13.52 0.52
N GLN A 160 -1.30 -12.49 1.36
CA GLN A 160 -0.22 -11.53 1.54
C GLN A 160 0.71 -11.97 2.65
N THR A 161 2.02 -11.90 2.38
CA THR A 161 3.06 -11.84 3.40
C THR A 161 3.41 -10.38 3.61
N GLN A 162 3.33 -9.93 4.85
CA GLN A 162 3.56 -8.55 5.25
C GLN A 162 4.69 -8.43 6.26
N SER A 163 5.20 -7.22 6.49
CA SER A 163 6.12 -6.96 7.59
C SER A 163 5.50 -7.21 8.97
N ALA A 164 6.32 -7.65 9.93
CA ALA A 164 5.91 -7.68 11.34
C ALA A 164 5.83 -6.26 11.92
N GLN A 165 6.86 -5.43 11.72
CA GLN A 165 6.85 -4.03 12.13
C GLN A 165 5.90 -3.20 11.26
N THR A 166 5.49 -2.06 11.79
CA THR A 166 4.61 -1.11 11.08
C THR A 166 5.46 -0.04 10.43
N HIS A 167 5.33 0.10 9.12
CA HIS A 167 5.96 1.21 8.42
C HIS A 167 5.31 2.53 8.82
N VAL A 168 6.10 3.56 9.15
CA VAL A 168 5.58 4.88 9.53
C VAL A 168 6.51 6.00 9.07
N LEU A 169 5.97 6.92 8.26
CA LEU A 169 6.70 8.07 7.70
C LEU A 169 6.25 9.42 8.27
N LEU A 170 5.66 9.44 9.47
CA LEU A 170 5.14 10.66 10.09
C LEU A 170 6.23 11.73 10.33
N HIS A 171 7.45 11.30 10.63
CA HIS A 171 8.63 12.17 10.81
C HIS A 171 9.26 12.62 9.47
N GLU A 172 8.84 12.04 8.34
CA GLU A 172 9.37 12.33 7.00
C GLU A 172 8.38 13.17 6.17
N LEU A 173 7.27 13.65 6.76
CA LEU A 173 6.21 14.33 6.01
C LEU A 173 6.69 15.61 5.31
N ASP A 174 7.57 16.40 5.91
CA ASP A 174 8.15 17.59 5.28
C ASP A 174 9.05 17.21 4.09
N HIS A 175 9.77 16.10 4.21
CA HIS A 175 10.59 15.59 3.12
C HIS A 175 9.72 15.06 1.97
N LEU A 176 8.68 14.28 2.26
CA LEU A 176 7.70 13.81 1.29
C LEU A 176 7.04 14.98 0.54
N ARG A 177 6.69 16.05 1.25
CA ARG A 177 6.16 17.29 0.65
C ARG A 177 7.20 17.95 -0.27
N THR A 178 8.46 18.03 0.15
CA THR A 178 9.55 18.60 -0.67
C THR A 178 9.83 17.77 -1.92
N LEU A 179 9.70 16.44 -1.84
CA LEU A 179 9.82 15.53 -2.98
C LEU A 179 8.61 15.57 -3.92
N GLY A 180 7.58 16.37 -3.63
CA GLY A 180 6.40 16.51 -4.48
C GLY A 180 5.50 15.28 -4.49
N VAL A 181 5.41 14.56 -3.36
CA VAL A 181 4.42 13.48 -3.16
C VAL A 181 3.04 14.08 -2.99
N ASP A 182 2.07 13.60 -3.77
CA ASP A 182 0.71 14.16 -3.81
C ASP A 182 -0.23 13.49 -2.80
N ARG A 183 0.00 12.19 -2.52
CA ARG A 183 -0.89 11.37 -1.69
C ARG A 183 -0.11 10.49 -0.73
N LEU A 184 -0.63 10.36 0.49
CA LEU A 184 -0.15 9.42 1.50
C LEU A 184 -1.16 8.29 1.66
N ARG A 185 -0.68 7.06 1.63
CA ARG A 185 -1.49 5.87 1.84
C ARG A 185 -1.31 5.35 3.26
N ILE A 186 -2.45 5.16 3.93
CA ILE A 186 -2.53 4.54 5.25
C ILE A 186 -3.26 3.21 5.03
N SER A 187 -2.56 2.10 5.31
CA SER A 187 -3.19 0.78 5.42
C SER A 187 -3.79 0.66 6.83
N PRO A 188 -5.11 0.54 6.97
CA PRO A 188 -5.76 0.50 8.28
C PRO A 188 -5.28 -0.67 9.14
N GLN A 189 -5.36 -0.46 10.45
CA GLN A 189 -5.28 -1.50 11.48
C GLN A 189 -6.60 -1.58 12.26
N SER A 190 -6.85 -2.70 12.93
CA SER A 190 -8.12 -2.99 13.60
C SER A 190 -8.49 -2.01 14.71
N ARG A 191 -7.48 -1.34 15.31
CA ARG A 191 -7.62 -0.36 16.39
C ARG A 191 -6.83 0.90 16.07
N HIS A 192 -7.27 2.04 16.60
CA HIS A 192 -6.56 3.32 16.52
C HIS A 192 -6.36 3.94 15.12
N THR A 193 -6.96 3.37 14.07
CA THR A 193 -6.81 3.92 12.70
C THR A 193 -7.29 5.37 12.60
N VAL A 194 -8.33 5.75 13.33
CA VAL A 194 -8.84 7.14 13.30
C VAL A 194 -7.82 8.10 13.91
N GLU A 195 -7.24 7.73 15.04
CA GLU A 195 -6.21 8.48 15.76
C GLU A 195 -4.94 8.61 14.90
N ILE A 196 -4.52 7.54 14.23
CA ILE A 196 -3.41 7.55 13.28
C ILE A 196 -3.69 8.53 12.13
N VAL A 197 -4.87 8.43 11.48
CA VAL A 197 -5.27 9.36 10.40
C VAL A 197 -5.26 10.81 10.90
N GLN A 198 -5.74 11.05 12.13
CA GLN A 198 -5.74 12.38 12.73
C GLN A 198 -4.32 12.90 12.97
N ALA A 199 -3.39 12.07 13.43
CA ALA A 199 -1.99 12.44 13.62
C ALA A 199 -1.33 12.87 12.30
N PHE A 200 -1.53 12.12 11.21
CA PHE A 200 -1.08 12.53 9.87
C PHE A 200 -1.72 13.85 9.43
N ALA A 201 -3.03 14.03 9.66
CA ALA A 201 -3.73 15.25 9.31
C ALA A 201 -3.22 16.47 10.10
N ASP A 202 -2.91 16.31 11.38
CA ASP A 202 -2.40 17.38 12.24
C ASP A 202 -1.03 17.87 11.79
N VAL A 203 -0.12 16.95 11.46
CA VAL A 203 1.21 17.30 10.95
C VAL A 203 1.11 17.95 9.58
N LEU A 204 0.29 17.42 8.66
CA LEU A 204 0.06 18.02 7.33
C LEU A 204 -0.49 19.45 7.40
N GLN A 205 -1.29 19.74 8.44
CA GLN A 205 -1.87 21.05 8.73
C GLN A 205 -0.98 21.93 9.64
N ALA A 206 0.24 21.50 9.94
CA ALA A 206 1.18 22.18 10.83
C ALA A 206 0.61 22.50 12.22
N ARG A 207 -0.33 21.68 12.70
CA ARG A 207 -0.90 21.76 14.04
C ARG A 207 -0.04 21.05 15.09
N ARG A 208 0.87 20.19 14.65
CA ARG A 208 1.78 19.40 15.47
C ARG A 208 3.05 19.06 14.71
N ASP A 209 4.15 18.91 15.43
CA ASP A 209 5.41 18.41 14.90
C ASP A 209 5.34 16.90 14.58
N GLY A 210 6.04 16.46 13.53
CA GLY A 210 6.06 15.07 13.09
C GLY A 210 6.66 14.10 14.10
N ALA A 211 7.70 14.51 14.83
CA ALA A 211 8.33 13.68 15.86
C ALA A 211 7.43 13.57 17.10
N ASP A 212 6.79 14.66 17.51
CA ASP A 212 5.85 14.66 18.65
C ASP A 212 4.62 13.79 18.36
N ALA A 213 4.10 13.83 17.14
CA ALA A 213 2.98 12.99 16.72
C ALA A 213 3.40 11.52 16.60
N LEU A 214 4.65 11.25 16.21
CA LEU A 214 5.18 9.89 16.08
C LEU A 214 5.32 9.22 17.45
N HIS A 215 5.72 9.99 18.47
CA HIS A 215 5.81 9.50 19.84
C HIS A 215 4.48 8.92 20.35
N GLU A 216 3.35 9.58 20.06
CA GLU A 216 2.03 9.06 20.39
C GLU A 216 1.65 7.85 19.54
N VAL A 217 1.89 7.92 18.23
CA VAL A 217 1.53 6.83 17.31
C VAL A 217 2.29 5.54 17.64
N ASN A 218 3.50 5.63 18.18
CA ASN A 218 4.30 4.47 18.58
C ASN A 218 3.59 3.54 19.57
N ASP A 219 2.77 4.08 20.48
CA ASP A 219 2.00 3.29 21.45
C ASP A 219 0.91 2.45 20.77
N TYR A 220 0.50 2.80 19.55
CA TYR A 220 -0.50 2.09 18.77
C TYR A 220 0.07 0.99 17.87
N LEU A 221 1.40 0.87 17.77
CA LEU A 221 2.06 -0.03 16.81
C LEU A 221 2.24 -1.45 17.40
N PRO A 222 1.59 -2.49 16.84
CA PRO A 222 1.58 -3.82 17.46
C PRO A 222 2.96 -4.48 17.64
N CYS A 223 3.91 -4.14 16.77
CA CYS A 223 5.26 -4.71 16.74
C CYS A 223 6.35 -3.65 16.60
N GLY A 224 6.04 -2.40 16.94
CA GLY A 224 6.95 -1.26 16.77
C GLY A 224 7.05 -0.75 15.32
N PRO A 225 7.78 0.37 15.15
CA PRO A 225 7.92 1.05 13.87
C PRO A 225 9.04 0.46 13.00
N CYS A 226 8.97 0.73 11.69
CA CYS A 226 10.11 0.60 10.77
C CYS A 226 10.02 1.63 9.64
N ASP A 227 11.16 1.94 9.04
CA ASP A 227 11.28 2.81 7.87
C ASP A 227 12.48 2.46 6.98
N GLY A 228 13.10 1.30 7.21
CA GLY A 228 14.37 0.97 6.60
C GLY A 228 14.39 1.05 5.07
N TYR A 229 13.38 0.57 4.36
CA TYR A 229 13.34 0.70 2.89
C TYR A 229 13.33 2.16 2.43
N TRP A 230 12.56 3.03 3.11
CA TRP A 230 12.53 4.46 2.81
C TRP A 230 13.92 5.09 2.92
N GLN A 231 14.72 4.64 3.90
CA GLN A 231 16.10 5.10 4.14
C GLN A 231 17.16 4.33 3.33
N GLY A 232 16.76 3.43 2.43
CA GLY A 232 17.70 2.60 1.66
C GLY A 232 18.43 1.53 2.48
N GLN A 233 17.86 1.12 3.62
CA GLN A 233 18.34 0.09 4.53
C GLN A 233 17.44 -1.16 4.49
N ALA A 234 17.77 -2.18 5.31
CA ALA A 234 16.92 -3.36 5.48
C ALA A 234 15.51 -2.93 5.98
N GLY A 235 14.43 -3.48 5.41
CA GLY A 235 13.07 -3.00 5.67
C GLY A 235 12.60 -3.04 7.13
N LEU A 236 13.23 -3.87 7.98
CA LEU A 236 12.97 -3.96 9.42
C LEU A 236 13.69 -2.90 10.26
N SER A 237 14.65 -2.18 9.66
CA SER A 237 15.40 -1.13 10.33
C SER A 237 14.50 0.06 10.68
N TRP A 238 14.93 0.79 11.70
CA TRP A 238 14.28 1.99 12.18
C TRP A 238 15.31 3.11 12.34
N SER A 239 15.06 4.27 11.74
CA SER A 239 16.01 5.38 11.69
C SER A 239 15.91 6.36 12.85
N VAL A 240 14.78 6.37 13.56
CA VAL A 240 14.52 7.31 14.65
C VAL A 240 14.79 6.64 16.00
N GLY A 241 16.05 6.65 16.44
CA GLY A 241 16.48 6.06 17.70
C GLY A 241 17.55 6.86 18.38
#